data_AF-W7TG25-F1
#
_entry.id   AF-W7TG25-F1
#
_cell.length_a   1.000
_cell.length_b   1.000
_cell.length_c   1.000
_cell.angle_alpha   90.00
_cell.angle_beta   90.00
_cell.angle_gamma   90.00
#
_symmetry.space_group_name_H-M   'P 1'
#
loop_
_entity.id
_entity.type
_entity.pdbx_description
1 polymer ?
#
loop_
_entity_poly.entity_id
_entity_poly.type
_entity_poly.pdbx_seq_one_letter_code
_entity_poly.pdbx_strand_id
1 'polypeptide(L)'
;MHGRRKDEYQRTHLARSQAEKEAAKNKVFKYKQLMELALQQRQEMRHCKEALVTGEALDNDLVLSSQLLRINPDVYTLWNHRKEMIVASGVLRQEAEGGETEKEECESEREGGKAPLPPGSFLQTELDLVIDCIRKNPKSYGAWHHRRWLLDHAFSLSPSAAPPNPSSPVAPLPALSRQLKPVLDQELFLCAKLLDLDERNFHCWSYRRWVVSKHPARTPRDEFEFSTSRILKNFSNYSAFHHRASYFWDYLREAHPNLDPPSFLERELDMVQQAVFTEPDDQTAWWYHQHLISLALAWDTEREKELGERGDQELTPRGVSFAQRVLEKEVKVLRELVEEGEAEGGGYRWAVLTLADLLGKLARRKEGKSEEASLRAESQKLLKRLPALDPDHAGRYQDMLDSLP
;
A
#
# COMPACT_ATOMS: atom_id res chain seq x y z
N MET A 1 19.25 -11.48 -9.21
CA MET A 1 18.60 -11.62 -10.53
C MET A 1 18.34 -10.26 -11.18
N HIS A 2 18.09 -9.18 -10.43
CA HIS A 2 17.80 -7.86 -11.00
C HIS A 2 18.92 -6.86 -10.69
N GLY A 3 19.05 -5.83 -11.53
CA GLY A 3 20.01 -4.73 -11.34
C GLY A 3 21.50 -5.09 -11.46
N ARG A 4 21.85 -6.35 -11.72
CA ARG A 4 23.24 -6.75 -11.95
C ARG A 4 23.65 -6.43 -13.38
N ARG A 5 24.43 -5.38 -13.55
CA ARG A 5 24.98 -4.99 -14.86
C ARG A 5 25.96 -6.05 -15.34
N LYS A 6 25.79 -6.51 -16.58
CA LYS A 6 26.57 -7.64 -17.15
C LYS A 6 28.04 -7.29 -17.31
N ASP A 7 28.32 -6.05 -17.70
CA ASP A 7 29.65 -5.47 -17.84
C ASP A 7 30.36 -5.28 -16.49
N GLU A 8 29.61 -4.90 -15.44
CA GLU A 8 30.13 -4.84 -14.07
C GLU A 8 30.44 -6.25 -13.53
N TYR A 9 29.57 -7.22 -13.81
CA TYR A 9 29.81 -8.62 -13.46
C TYR A 9 31.06 -9.17 -14.18
N GLN A 10 31.24 -8.88 -15.46
CA GLN A 10 32.44 -9.31 -16.19
C GLN A 10 33.70 -8.64 -15.65
N ARG A 11 33.68 -7.31 -15.41
CA ARG A 11 34.83 -6.59 -14.84
C ARG A 11 35.19 -7.05 -13.44
N THR A 12 34.22 -7.26 -12.57
CA THR A 12 34.48 -7.61 -11.16
C THR A 12 34.70 -9.11 -10.94
N HIS A 13 33.94 -9.98 -11.61
CA HIS A 13 33.96 -11.41 -11.33
C HIS A 13 35.09 -12.16 -12.06
N LEU A 14 35.53 -11.67 -13.23
CA LEU A 14 36.68 -12.21 -13.94
C LEU A 14 38.01 -11.68 -13.37
N ALA A 15 38.03 -10.42 -12.90
CA ALA A 15 39.21 -9.79 -12.30
C ALA A 15 39.44 -10.12 -10.81
N ARG A 16 38.54 -10.88 -10.17
CA ARG A 16 38.74 -11.35 -8.79
C ARG A 16 40.05 -12.11 -8.66
N SER A 17 40.84 -11.71 -7.67
CA SER A 17 42.01 -12.45 -7.22
C SER A 17 41.64 -13.87 -6.82
N GLN A 18 42.62 -14.77 -6.84
CA GLN A 18 42.43 -16.14 -6.40
C GLN A 18 41.95 -16.20 -4.94
N ALA A 19 42.46 -15.30 -4.09
CA ALA A 19 42.06 -15.17 -2.70
C ALA A 19 40.57 -14.81 -2.54
N GLU A 20 40.04 -13.88 -3.34
CA GLU A 20 38.61 -13.51 -3.30
C GLU A 20 37.70 -14.64 -3.80
N LYS A 21 38.14 -15.38 -4.83
CA LYS A 21 37.42 -16.56 -5.31
C LYS A 21 37.35 -17.63 -4.22
N GLU A 22 38.46 -17.87 -3.52
CA GLU A 22 38.52 -18.85 -2.44
C GLU A 22 37.71 -18.41 -1.21
N ALA A 23 37.77 -17.13 -0.85
CA ALA A 23 36.92 -16.56 0.21
C ALA A 23 35.42 -16.71 -0.10
N ALA A 24 35.01 -16.48 -1.35
CA ALA A 24 33.62 -16.66 -1.78
C ALA A 24 33.19 -18.14 -1.69
N LYS A 25 34.04 -19.08 -2.12
CA LYS A 25 33.78 -20.53 -1.97
C LYS A 25 33.65 -20.93 -0.50
N ASN A 26 34.57 -20.48 0.34
CA ASN A 26 34.54 -20.73 1.78
C ASN A 26 33.27 -20.17 2.44
N LYS A 27 32.81 -19.00 2.01
CA LYS A 27 31.53 -18.43 2.48
C LYS A 27 30.33 -19.28 2.07
N VAL A 28 30.30 -19.77 0.83
CA VAL A 28 29.25 -20.69 0.36
C VAL A 28 29.28 -22.01 1.11
N PHE A 29 30.48 -22.57 1.33
CA PHE A 29 30.66 -23.82 2.08
C PHE A 29 30.14 -23.68 3.52
N LYS A 30 30.57 -22.63 4.25
CA LYS A 30 30.07 -22.35 5.60
C LYS A 30 28.56 -22.15 5.63
N TYR A 31 28.01 -21.40 4.67
CA TYR A 31 26.56 -21.21 4.58
C TYR A 31 25.81 -22.53 4.40
N LYS A 32 26.32 -23.46 3.58
CA LYS A 32 25.72 -24.79 3.41
C LYS A 32 25.74 -25.59 4.70
N GLN A 33 26.87 -25.62 5.41
CA GLN A 33 26.99 -26.32 6.70
C GLN A 33 26.00 -25.77 7.74
N LEU A 34 25.90 -24.43 7.86
CA LEU A 34 24.95 -23.79 8.78
C LEU A 34 23.49 -24.08 8.39
N MET A 35 23.18 -24.12 7.09
CA MET A 35 21.84 -24.48 6.61
C MET A 35 21.51 -25.93 6.90
N GLU A 36 22.45 -26.86 6.69
CA GLU A 36 22.27 -28.28 7.02
C GLU A 36 22.00 -28.46 8.51
N LEU A 37 22.77 -27.77 9.37
CA LEU A 37 22.55 -27.77 10.81
C LEU A 37 21.14 -27.25 11.17
N ALA A 38 20.71 -26.12 10.61
CA ALA A 38 19.38 -25.56 10.88
C ALA A 38 18.24 -26.50 10.44
N LEU A 39 18.44 -27.27 9.35
CA LEU A 39 17.46 -28.26 8.90
C LEU A 39 17.42 -29.51 9.78
N GLN A 40 18.59 -29.95 10.29
CA GLN A 40 18.69 -31.05 11.25
C GLN A 40 17.98 -30.68 12.56
N GLN A 41 18.27 -29.51 13.12
CA GLN A 41 17.62 -28.99 14.33
C GLN A 41 16.09 -28.93 14.18
N ARG A 42 15.60 -28.43 13.04
CA ARG A 42 14.16 -28.45 12.74
C ARG A 42 13.57 -29.86 12.71
N GLN A 43 14.29 -30.81 12.12
CA GLN A 43 13.84 -32.20 12.05
C GLN A 43 13.77 -32.82 13.45
N GLU A 44 14.80 -32.62 14.27
CA GLU A 44 14.84 -33.08 15.66
C GLU A 44 13.70 -32.49 16.50
N MET A 45 13.46 -31.17 16.40
CA MET A 45 12.36 -30.50 17.07
C MET A 45 10.99 -31.11 16.71
N ARG A 46 10.78 -31.47 15.45
CA ARG A 46 9.55 -32.13 14.99
C ARG A 46 9.41 -33.57 15.49
N HIS A 47 10.51 -34.29 15.70
CA HIS A 47 10.50 -35.66 16.20
C HIS A 47 10.27 -35.72 17.72
N CYS A 48 10.84 -34.79 18.48
CA CYS A 48 10.91 -34.88 19.93
C CYS A 48 9.71 -34.28 20.69
N LYS A 49 8.70 -33.71 20.01
CA LYS A 49 7.48 -33.09 20.56
C LYS A 49 7.72 -32.28 21.86
N GLU A 50 7.95 -30.99 21.70
CA GLU A 50 7.96 -29.93 22.74
C GLU A 50 9.14 -29.94 23.74
N ALA A 51 9.73 -31.10 24.10
CA ALA A 51 10.74 -31.18 25.17
C ALA A 51 12.08 -30.45 24.89
N LEU A 52 12.37 -30.07 23.64
CA LEU A 52 13.64 -29.45 23.23
C LEU A 52 13.59 -27.92 23.02
N VAL A 53 12.43 -27.28 23.15
CA VAL A 53 12.24 -25.88 22.71
C VAL A 53 12.27 -24.88 23.89
N THR A 54 13.18 -25.09 24.84
CA THR A 54 13.33 -24.19 25.99
C THR A 54 14.81 -23.95 26.33
N GLY A 55 15.08 -22.80 26.96
CA GLY A 55 16.41 -22.42 27.42
C GLY A 55 17.44 -22.30 26.29
N GLU A 56 18.66 -22.77 26.55
CA GLU A 56 19.83 -22.59 25.68
C GLU A 56 19.65 -23.19 24.27
N ALA A 57 18.91 -24.29 24.14
CA ALA A 57 18.65 -24.92 22.84
C ALA A 57 17.83 -24.00 21.91
N LEU A 58 16.78 -23.38 22.45
CA LEU A 58 15.97 -22.40 21.72
C LEU A 58 16.82 -21.19 21.30
N ASP A 59 17.63 -20.66 22.21
CA ASP A 59 18.48 -19.50 21.93
C ASP A 59 19.48 -19.80 20.80
N ASN A 60 20.10 -20.98 20.82
CA ASN A 60 21.03 -21.40 19.77
C ASN A 60 20.35 -21.51 18.40
N ASP A 61 19.17 -22.13 18.32
CA ASP A 61 18.45 -22.30 17.05
C ASP A 61 17.91 -20.96 16.50
N LEU A 62 17.46 -20.08 17.40
CA LEU A 62 17.08 -18.72 17.05
C LEU A 62 18.28 -17.90 16.59
N VAL A 63 19.45 -18.02 17.22
CA VAL A 63 20.67 -17.34 16.78
C VAL A 63 21.08 -17.84 15.38
N LEU A 64 21.11 -19.16 15.18
CA LEU A 64 21.49 -19.76 13.90
C LEU A 64 20.57 -19.30 12.76
N SER A 65 19.25 -19.43 12.95
CA SER A 65 18.29 -19.00 11.93
C SER A 65 18.32 -17.49 11.69
N SER A 66 18.61 -16.67 12.70
CA SER A 66 18.80 -15.21 12.53
C SER A 66 20.01 -14.91 11.64
N GLN A 67 21.13 -15.59 11.86
CA GLN A 67 22.35 -15.41 11.06
C GLN A 67 22.10 -15.76 9.59
N LEU A 68 21.43 -16.88 9.34
CA LEU A 68 21.11 -17.33 7.98
C LEU A 68 20.15 -16.38 7.27
N LEU A 69 19.11 -15.89 7.96
CA LEU A 69 18.12 -14.97 7.38
C LEU A 69 18.71 -13.58 7.08
N ARG A 70 19.61 -13.07 7.93
CA ARG A 70 20.36 -11.83 7.62
C ARG A 70 21.24 -11.97 6.37
N ILE A 71 21.67 -13.19 6.04
CA ILE A 71 22.38 -13.47 4.78
C ILE A 71 21.40 -13.56 3.61
N ASN A 72 20.33 -14.34 3.76
CA ASN A 72 19.31 -14.55 2.74
C ASN A 72 17.90 -14.61 3.36
N PRO A 73 17.14 -13.50 3.31
CA PRO A 73 15.81 -13.42 3.90
C PRO A 73 14.74 -14.14 3.07
N ASP A 74 15.06 -14.66 1.87
CA ASP A 74 14.07 -15.32 1.00
C ASP A 74 13.94 -16.83 1.26
N VAL A 75 14.64 -17.37 2.27
CA VAL A 75 14.53 -18.78 2.65
C VAL A 75 13.28 -19.00 3.51
N TYR A 76 12.15 -19.27 2.87
CA TYR A 76 10.86 -19.51 3.54
C TYR A 76 10.91 -20.62 4.60
N THR A 77 11.72 -21.65 4.37
CA THR A 77 11.89 -22.79 5.30
C THR A 77 12.40 -22.32 6.67
N LEU A 78 13.32 -21.36 6.70
CA LEU A 78 13.86 -20.82 7.94
C LEU A 78 12.84 -19.94 8.66
N TRP A 79 12.09 -19.10 7.94
CA TRP A 79 10.97 -18.36 8.55
C TRP A 79 9.91 -19.27 9.14
N ASN A 80 9.62 -20.40 8.50
CA ASN A 80 8.67 -21.37 9.04
C ASN A 80 9.21 -22.07 10.27
N HIS A 81 10.49 -22.47 10.25
CA HIS A 81 11.15 -23.02 11.41
C HIS A 81 11.15 -22.05 12.61
N ARG A 82 11.46 -20.77 12.38
CA ARG A 82 11.37 -19.73 13.42
C ARG A 82 9.99 -19.62 14.04
N LYS A 83 8.93 -19.59 13.21
CA LYS A 83 7.55 -19.56 13.71
C LYS A 83 7.25 -20.78 14.58
N GLU A 84 7.66 -21.97 14.17
CA GLU A 84 7.51 -23.20 14.95
C GLU A 84 8.19 -23.08 16.32
N MET A 85 9.43 -22.57 16.37
CA MET A 85 10.17 -22.35 17.62
C MET A 85 9.52 -21.32 18.54
N ILE A 86 9.07 -20.18 18.00
CA ILE A 86 8.41 -19.11 18.75
C ILE A 86 7.10 -19.63 19.37
N VAL A 87 6.32 -20.40 18.61
CA VAL A 87 5.05 -20.96 19.10
C VAL A 87 5.30 -22.04 20.16
N ALA A 88 6.20 -22.99 19.89
CA ALA A 88 6.46 -24.11 20.78
C ALA A 88 7.12 -23.71 22.10
N SER A 89 8.00 -22.70 22.09
CA SER A 89 8.60 -22.16 23.32
C SER A 89 7.61 -21.41 24.21
N GLY A 90 6.53 -20.88 23.62
CA GLY A 90 5.62 -19.98 24.31
C GLY A 90 6.27 -18.66 24.75
N VAL A 91 7.42 -18.28 24.19
CA VAL A 91 8.21 -17.11 24.63
C VAL A 91 7.39 -15.81 24.63
N LEU A 92 6.57 -15.60 23.59
CA LEU A 92 5.68 -14.43 23.52
C LEU A 92 4.51 -14.49 24.52
N ARG A 93 4.05 -15.69 24.88
CA ARG A 93 3.03 -15.87 25.92
C ARG A 93 3.61 -15.54 27.29
N GLN A 94 4.80 -16.07 27.58
CA GLN A 94 5.53 -15.77 28.82
C GLN A 94 5.81 -14.28 28.96
N GLU A 95 6.22 -13.60 27.88
CA GLU A 95 6.41 -12.13 27.88
C GLU A 95 5.10 -11.38 28.12
N ALA A 96 3.98 -11.84 27.54
CA ALA A 96 2.66 -11.23 27.74
C ALA A 96 2.14 -11.39 29.18
N GLU A 97 2.38 -12.54 29.81
CA GLU A 97 1.97 -12.86 31.19
C GLU A 97 2.92 -12.24 32.23
N GLY A 98 4.22 -12.16 31.93
CA GLY A 98 5.26 -11.64 32.83
C GLY A 98 5.26 -10.12 32.97
N GLY A 99 4.52 -9.38 32.14
CA GLY A 99 4.43 -7.91 32.19
C GLY A 99 3.60 -7.34 33.34
N GLU A 100 3.04 -8.17 34.23
CA GLU A 100 2.20 -7.72 35.36
C GLU A 100 2.97 -7.48 36.68
N THR A 101 4.24 -7.88 36.80
CA THR A 101 4.98 -7.86 38.08
C THR A 101 5.90 -6.65 38.31
N GLU A 102 6.13 -5.80 37.32
CA GLU A 102 6.85 -4.54 37.55
C GLU A 102 5.88 -3.45 38.02
N LYS A 103 5.84 -3.30 39.36
CA LYS A 103 5.09 -2.28 40.10
C LYS A 103 5.16 -0.89 39.46
N GLU A 104 4.01 -0.23 39.52
CA GLU A 104 3.83 1.22 39.49
C GLU A 104 4.90 1.93 40.34
N GLU A 105 5.96 2.42 39.72
CA GLU A 105 6.72 3.53 40.30
C GLU A 105 7.06 4.58 39.23
N CYS A 106 6.59 5.79 39.56
CA CYS A 106 6.95 7.09 38.98
C CYS A 106 6.26 7.49 37.66
N GLU A 107 5.01 7.92 37.79
CA GLU A 107 4.49 9.08 37.06
C GLU A 107 5.41 10.28 37.31
N SER A 108 6.39 10.48 36.44
CA SER A 108 6.98 11.79 36.23
C SER A 108 7.01 12.07 34.74
N GLU A 109 6.37 13.19 34.40
CA GLU A 109 6.20 13.73 33.07
C GLU A 109 7.58 13.92 32.41
N ARG A 110 7.84 13.17 31.34
CA ARG A 110 8.85 13.51 30.34
C ARG A 110 8.22 13.33 28.97
N GLU A 111 8.01 14.43 28.27
CA GLU A 111 7.52 14.54 26.87
C GLU A 111 8.53 14.01 25.82
N GLY A 112 9.23 12.93 26.13
CA GLY A 112 10.12 12.21 25.20
C GLY A 112 9.74 10.74 25.22
N GLY A 113 9.07 10.28 24.16
CA GLY A 113 8.38 8.99 24.08
C GLY A 113 9.14 7.82 24.69
N LYS A 114 8.53 7.17 25.68
CA LYS A 114 8.95 5.83 26.12
C LYS A 114 8.89 4.88 24.92
N ALA A 115 9.89 4.01 24.77
CA ALA A 115 9.85 2.94 23.79
C ALA A 115 8.56 2.11 23.98
N PRO A 116 7.85 1.75 22.90
CA PRO A 116 6.55 1.10 23.00
C PRO A 116 6.61 -0.30 23.60
N LEU A 117 7.79 -0.93 23.55
CA LEU A 117 8.11 -2.21 24.18
C LEU A 117 9.29 -2.04 25.15
N PRO A 118 9.35 -2.85 26.22
CA PRO A 118 10.48 -2.84 27.15
C PRO A 118 11.81 -3.13 26.42
N PRO A 119 12.91 -2.46 26.79
CA PRO A 119 14.24 -2.83 26.29
C PRO A 119 14.53 -4.31 26.60
N GLY A 120 14.94 -5.07 25.59
CA GLY A 120 15.23 -6.52 25.74
C GLY A 120 14.01 -7.44 25.59
N SER A 121 12.84 -6.88 25.31
CA SER A 121 11.64 -7.62 24.84
C SER A 121 11.99 -8.60 23.70
N PHE A 122 11.45 -9.82 23.74
CA PHE A 122 11.63 -10.78 22.66
C PHE A 122 10.92 -10.30 21.39
N LEU A 123 9.69 -9.77 21.55
CA LEU A 123 8.95 -9.17 20.44
C LEU A 123 9.76 -8.07 19.73
N GLN A 124 10.36 -7.15 20.48
CA GLN A 124 11.21 -6.10 19.91
C GLN A 124 12.43 -6.69 19.20
N THR A 125 13.13 -7.65 19.82
CA THR A 125 14.30 -8.31 19.24
C THR A 125 13.97 -9.00 17.92
N GLU A 126 12.80 -9.65 17.83
CA GLU A 126 12.35 -10.31 16.61
C GLU A 126 11.93 -9.30 15.53
N LEU A 127 11.27 -8.20 15.91
CA LEU A 127 10.97 -7.09 15.00
C LEU A 127 12.26 -6.46 14.45
N ASP A 128 13.33 -6.40 15.25
CA ASP A 128 14.65 -5.90 14.87
C ASP A 128 15.35 -6.83 13.85
N LEU A 129 15.27 -8.15 14.04
CA LEU A 129 15.72 -9.11 13.04
C LEU A 129 15.00 -8.91 11.70
N VAL A 130 13.68 -8.72 11.75
CA VAL A 130 12.88 -8.55 10.53
C VAL A 130 13.25 -7.27 9.80
N ILE A 131 13.50 -6.16 10.50
CA ILE A 131 13.95 -4.92 9.83
C ILE A 131 15.36 -5.06 9.24
N ASP A 132 16.27 -5.80 9.87
CA ASP A 132 17.56 -6.15 9.26
C ASP A 132 17.37 -6.90 7.93
N CYS A 133 16.44 -7.86 7.92
CA CYS A 133 16.09 -8.63 6.74
C CYS A 133 15.44 -7.78 5.64
N ILE A 134 14.54 -6.85 6.00
CA ILE A 134 13.90 -5.90 5.06
C ILE A 134 14.95 -4.93 4.50
N ARG A 135 15.87 -4.40 5.33
CA ARG A 135 16.98 -3.57 4.84
C ARG A 135 17.87 -4.33 3.87
N LYS A 136 18.07 -5.64 4.09
CA LYS A 136 18.84 -6.50 3.21
C LYS A 136 18.14 -6.75 1.87
N ASN A 137 16.85 -7.06 1.91
CA ASN A 137 16.01 -7.21 0.72
C ASN A 137 14.60 -6.64 1.01
N PRO A 138 14.31 -5.40 0.59
CA PRO A 138 13.04 -4.75 0.89
C PRO A 138 11.84 -5.38 0.16
N LYS A 139 12.10 -6.32 -0.75
CA LYS A 139 11.11 -7.10 -1.52
C LYS A 139 11.01 -8.55 -1.04
N SER A 140 11.56 -8.87 0.14
CA SER A 140 11.48 -10.22 0.69
C SER A 140 10.09 -10.52 1.23
N TYR A 141 9.35 -11.39 0.53
CA TYR A 141 8.03 -11.86 0.98
C TYR A 141 8.09 -12.50 2.37
N GLY A 142 9.14 -13.30 2.63
CA GLY A 142 9.31 -13.99 3.90
C GLY A 142 9.42 -13.03 5.09
N ALA A 143 10.22 -11.98 4.95
CA ALA A 143 10.41 -10.98 6.00
C ALA A 143 9.13 -10.19 6.30
N TRP A 144 8.45 -9.67 5.26
CA TRP A 144 7.19 -8.93 5.43
C TRP A 144 6.08 -9.79 6.02
N HIS A 145 5.95 -11.03 5.54
CA HIS A 145 4.96 -11.97 6.06
C HIS A 145 5.26 -12.35 7.52
N HIS A 146 6.53 -12.57 7.88
CA HIS A 146 6.91 -12.86 9.26
C HIS A 146 6.62 -11.68 10.19
N ARG A 147 6.89 -10.43 9.76
CA ARG A 147 6.54 -9.23 10.52
C ARG A 147 5.05 -9.16 10.86
N ARG A 148 4.21 -9.38 9.85
CA ARG A 148 2.75 -9.41 10.00
C ARG A 148 2.31 -10.53 10.92
N TRP A 149 2.80 -11.75 10.67
CA TRP A 149 2.47 -12.91 11.49
C TRP A 149 2.85 -12.71 12.96
N LEU A 150 4.01 -12.13 13.23
CA LEU A 150 4.50 -11.91 14.58
C LEU A 150 3.57 -11.00 15.37
N LEU A 151 3.15 -9.90 14.76
CA LEU A 151 2.20 -8.96 15.38
C LEU A 151 0.78 -9.55 15.47
N ASP A 152 0.26 -10.21 14.42
CA ASP A 152 -1.03 -10.91 14.49
C ASP A 152 -1.03 -11.98 15.61
N HIS A 153 0.08 -12.70 15.78
CA HIS A 153 0.23 -13.69 16.84
C HIS A 153 0.30 -13.04 18.23
N ALA A 154 1.11 -11.99 18.40
CA ALA A 154 1.15 -11.18 19.61
C ALA A 154 -0.24 -10.64 19.99
N PHE A 155 -1.01 -10.15 19.02
CA PHE A 155 -2.39 -9.69 19.22
C PHE A 155 -3.33 -10.83 19.63
N SER A 156 -3.15 -12.04 19.10
CA SER A 156 -3.97 -13.20 19.47
C SER A 156 -3.74 -13.70 20.90
N LEU A 157 -2.58 -13.40 21.48
CA LEU A 157 -2.23 -13.76 22.85
C LEU A 157 -2.79 -12.79 23.90
N SER A 158 -3.20 -11.59 23.47
CA SER A 158 -3.99 -10.67 24.29
C SER A 158 -5.39 -11.27 24.46
N PRO A 159 -5.86 -11.66 25.67
CA PRO A 159 -7.23 -12.09 25.88
C PRO A 159 -8.22 -11.16 25.20
N SER A 160 -9.09 -11.78 24.39
CA SER A 160 -10.29 -11.16 23.87
C SER A 160 -11.04 -10.54 25.04
N ALA A 161 -11.39 -9.27 24.94
CA ALA A 161 -12.26 -8.60 25.90
C ALA A 161 -13.44 -9.53 26.21
N ALA A 162 -13.45 -10.13 27.40
CA ALA A 162 -14.64 -10.80 27.90
C ALA A 162 -15.76 -9.74 27.95
N PRO A 163 -17.03 -10.11 27.69
CA PRO A 163 -18.12 -9.18 27.90
C PRO A 163 -18.03 -8.64 29.35
N PRO A 164 -18.23 -7.33 29.57
CA PRO A 164 -18.06 -6.74 30.89
C PRO A 164 -18.97 -7.47 31.87
N ASN A 165 -18.38 -8.12 32.86
CA ASN A 165 -19.12 -8.66 33.99
C ASN A 165 -19.57 -7.45 34.84
N PRO A 166 -20.87 -7.18 34.99
CA PRO A 166 -21.37 -5.97 35.67
C PRO A 166 -21.03 -5.88 37.16
N SER A 167 -20.42 -6.91 37.74
CA SER A 167 -20.07 -6.99 39.17
C SER A 167 -18.56 -7.09 39.44
N SER A 168 -17.68 -6.90 38.45
CA SER A 168 -16.23 -6.90 38.65
C SER A 168 -15.60 -5.56 38.22
N PRO A 169 -14.75 -4.93 39.05
CA PRO A 169 -13.98 -3.78 38.61
C PRO A 169 -13.06 -4.26 37.48
N VAL A 170 -13.22 -3.65 36.31
CA VAL A 170 -12.51 -3.93 35.05
C VAL A 170 -11.17 -4.63 35.29
N ALA A 171 -11.12 -5.94 35.00
CA ALA A 171 -9.85 -6.66 35.04
C ALA A 171 -8.87 -5.92 34.10
N PRO A 172 -7.65 -5.60 34.56
CA PRO A 172 -6.67 -4.90 33.75
C PRO A 172 -6.48 -5.65 32.41
N LEU A 173 -6.61 -4.94 31.28
CA LEU A 173 -6.21 -5.49 29.98
C LEU A 173 -4.74 -5.96 30.09
N PRO A 174 -4.36 -7.09 29.50
CA PRO A 174 -2.98 -7.57 29.52
C PRO A 174 -1.98 -6.49 29.10
N ALA A 175 -0.78 -6.56 29.67
CA ALA A 175 0.30 -5.61 29.40
C ALA A 175 0.56 -5.42 27.90
N LEU A 176 0.57 -6.52 27.14
CA LEU A 176 0.80 -6.50 25.70
C LEU A 176 -0.31 -5.72 24.97
N SER A 177 -1.59 -5.89 25.33
CA SER A 177 -2.75 -5.21 24.75
C SER A 177 -2.66 -3.68 24.83
N ARG A 178 -2.14 -3.16 25.96
CA ARG A 178 -1.93 -1.71 26.16
C ARG A 178 -0.76 -1.18 25.33
N GLN A 179 0.24 -2.03 25.07
CA GLN A 179 1.43 -1.69 24.27
C GLN A 179 1.17 -1.77 22.76
N LEU A 180 0.09 -2.42 22.31
CA LEU A 180 -0.17 -2.62 20.88
C LEU A 180 -0.37 -1.32 20.11
N LYS A 181 -1.08 -0.34 20.67
CA LYS A 181 -1.25 0.96 19.97
C LYS A 181 0.12 1.64 19.76
N PRO A 182 0.95 1.87 20.79
CA PRO A 182 2.31 2.39 20.60
C PRO A 182 3.17 1.60 19.60
N VAL A 183 3.05 0.26 19.58
CA VAL A 183 3.73 -0.59 18.58
C VAL A 183 3.22 -0.28 17.18
N LEU A 184 1.91 -0.21 16.98
CA LEU A 184 1.32 0.09 15.67
C LEU A 184 1.64 1.52 15.19
N ASP A 185 1.73 2.49 16.10
CA ASP A 185 2.22 3.85 15.80
C ASP A 185 3.67 3.78 15.25
N GLN A 186 4.53 2.98 15.90
CA GLN A 186 5.91 2.74 15.44
C GLN A 186 5.94 2.04 14.07
N GLU A 187 5.04 1.08 13.82
CA GLU A 187 4.92 0.43 12.52
C GLU A 187 4.49 1.40 11.40
N LEU A 188 3.57 2.32 11.69
CA LEU A 188 3.19 3.37 10.74
C LEU A 188 4.35 4.33 10.45
N PHE A 189 5.13 4.68 11.47
CA PHE A 189 6.35 5.47 11.31
C PHE A 189 7.41 4.74 10.48
N LEU A 190 7.63 3.46 10.75
CA LEU A 190 8.53 2.61 9.97
C LEU A 190 8.11 2.54 8.51
N CYS A 191 6.82 2.34 8.24
CA CYS A 191 6.28 2.36 6.88
C CYS A 191 6.58 3.69 6.18
N ALA A 192 6.37 4.81 6.86
CA ALA A 192 6.68 6.13 6.30
C ALA A 192 8.17 6.26 5.92
N LYS A 193 9.09 5.77 6.76
CA LYS A 193 10.53 5.77 6.47
C LYS A 193 10.92 4.84 5.33
N LEU A 194 10.34 3.64 5.26
CA LEU A 194 10.62 2.70 4.17
C LEU A 194 10.09 3.22 2.83
N LEU A 195 8.95 3.92 2.83
CA LEU A 195 8.39 4.58 1.65
C LEU A 195 9.15 5.85 1.25
N ASP A 196 9.90 6.48 2.17
CA ASP A 196 10.87 7.52 1.79
C ASP A 196 12.06 6.94 1.02
N LEU A 197 12.41 5.67 1.22
CA LEU A 197 13.51 4.98 0.53
C LEU A 197 13.07 4.37 -0.81
N ASP A 198 11.89 3.77 -0.86
CA ASP A 198 11.27 3.23 -2.07
C ASP A 198 9.77 3.45 -2.01
N GLU A 199 9.32 4.56 -2.61
CA GLU A 199 7.92 4.99 -2.58
C GLU A 199 6.98 4.07 -3.36
N ARG A 200 7.54 3.16 -4.18
CA ARG A 200 6.79 2.17 -4.98
C ARG A 200 6.86 0.77 -4.39
N ASN A 201 7.38 0.63 -3.17
CA ASN A 201 7.44 -0.68 -2.50
C ASN A 201 6.03 -1.16 -2.13
N PHE A 202 5.45 -1.99 -2.99
CA PHE A 202 4.10 -2.52 -2.80
C PHE A 202 3.95 -3.37 -1.53
N HIS A 203 5.03 -4.02 -1.05
CA HIS A 203 4.98 -4.76 0.22
C HIS A 203 4.79 -3.80 1.39
N CYS A 204 5.52 -2.68 1.40
CA CYS A 204 5.38 -1.67 2.44
C CYS A 204 4.00 -1.02 2.41
N TRP A 205 3.47 -0.68 1.23
CA TRP A 205 2.10 -0.17 1.11
C TRP A 205 1.04 -1.18 1.58
N SER A 206 1.20 -2.46 1.23
CA SER A 206 0.29 -3.52 1.67
C SER A 206 0.38 -3.75 3.18
N TYR A 207 1.59 -3.73 3.73
CA TYR A 207 1.83 -3.84 5.17
C TYR A 207 1.23 -2.65 5.92
N ARG A 208 1.40 -1.42 5.42
CA ARG A 208 0.79 -0.21 5.99
C ARG A 208 -0.73 -0.34 6.06
N ARG A 209 -1.41 -0.74 4.98
CA ARG A 209 -2.88 -0.96 5.00
C ARG A 209 -3.29 -1.99 6.04
N TRP A 210 -2.53 -3.07 6.19
CA TRP A 210 -2.76 -4.05 7.25
C TRP A 210 -2.57 -3.44 8.65
N VAL A 211 -1.49 -2.68 8.89
CA VAL A 211 -1.27 -1.97 10.16
C VAL A 211 -2.43 -1.04 10.49
N VAL A 212 -2.88 -0.23 9.51
CA VAL A 212 -4.05 0.65 9.65
C VAL A 212 -5.29 -0.15 10.05
N SER A 213 -5.56 -1.29 9.40
CA SER A 213 -6.73 -2.14 9.71
C SER A 213 -6.72 -2.73 11.12
N LYS A 214 -5.55 -2.75 11.78
CA LYS A 214 -5.38 -3.22 13.17
C LYS A 214 -5.31 -2.08 14.17
N HIS A 215 -5.16 -0.84 13.70
CA HIS A 215 -4.86 0.29 14.56
C HIS A 215 -6.15 0.90 15.13
N PRO A 216 -6.35 0.92 16.46
CA PRO A 216 -7.64 1.25 17.07
C PRO A 216 -8.04 2.73 16.90
N ALA A 217 -7.08 3.62 16.65
CA ALA A 217 -7.31 5.06 16.54
C ALA A 217 -6.93 5.65 15.17
N ARG A 218 -6.59 4.82 14.17
CA ARG A 218 -6.17 5.33 12.85
C ARG A 218 -7.40 5.42 11.97
N THR A 219 -7.62 6.58 11.37
CA THR A 219 -8.81 6.86 10.58
C THR A 219 -8.49 6.91 9.08
N PRO A 220 -9.48 6.73 8.20
CA PRO A 220 -9.35 7.02 6.77
C PRO A 220 -8.87 8.45 6.51
N ARG A 221 -9.21 9.42 7.37
CA ARG A 221 -8.70 10.79 7.28
C ARG A 221 -7.19 10.85 7.35
N ASP A 222 -6.62 10.19 8.34
CA ASP A 222 -5.17 10.20 8.51
C ASP A 222 -4.45 9.52 7.33
N GLU A 223 -5.07 8.52 6.71
CA GLU A 223 -4.53 7.85 5.52
C GLU A 223 -4.71 8.68 4.24
N PHE A 224 -5.79 9.45 4.14
CA PHE A 224 -5.95 10.46 3.11
C PHE A 224 -4.87 11.52 3.20
N GLU A 225 -4.64 12.10 4.38
CA GLU A 225 -3.58 13.08 4.62
C GLU A 225 -2.20 12.50 4.31
N PHE A 226 -1.94 11.25 4.71
CA PHE A 226 -0.71 10.55 4.36
C PHE A 226 -0.56 10.45 2.83
N SER A 227 -1.58 10.00 2.10
CA SER A 227 -1.53 9.91 0.64
C SER A 227 -1.35 11.27 -0.03
N THR A 228 -2.02 12.33 0.47
CA THR A 228 -1.85 13.71 -0.01
C THR A 228 -0.38 14.13 0.11
N SER A 229 0.25 13.91 1.27
CA SER A 229 1.66 14.27 1.47
C SER A 229 2.60 13.54 0.51
N ARG A 230 2.28 12.29 0.13
CA ARG A 230 3.06 11.50 -0.82
C ARG A 230 2.88 11.96 -2.26
N ILE A 231 1.64 12.29 -2.64
CA ILE A 231 1.31 12.82 -3.98
C ILE A 231 1.95 14.19 -4.17
N LEU A 232 1.85 15.11 -3.20
CA LEU A 232 2.47 16.43 -3.29
C LEU A 232 4.01 16.38 -3.31
N LYS A 233 4.62 15.31 -2.77
CA LYS A 233 6.07 15.08 -2.86
C LYS A 233 6.47 14.52 -4.23
N ASN A 234 5.63 13.70 -4.84
CA ASN A 234 5.84 13.14 -6.17
C ASN A 234 4.51 12.81 -6.86
N PHE A 235 4.14 13.59 -7.89
CA PHE A 235 2.92 13.41 -8.66
C PHE A 235 2.92 12.15 -9.53
N SER A 236 4.08 11.55 -9.79
CA SER A 236 4.23 10.25 -10.47
C SER A 236 3.98 9.04 -9.54
N ASN A 237 3.68 9.25 -8.26
CA ASN A 237 3.59 8.17 -7.28
C ASN A 237 2.26 7.39 -7.38
N TYR A 238 2.22 6.42 -8.28
CA TYR A 238 1.03 5.56 -8.49
C TYR A 238 0.57 4.85 -7.21
N SER A 239 1.50 4.44 -6.35
CA SER A 239 1.13 3.73 -5.13
C SER A 239 0.39 4.63 -4.15
N ALA A 240 0.73 5.92 -4.10
CA ALA A 240 0.03 6.90 -3.28
C ALA A 240 -1.37 7.20 -3.81
N PHE A 241 -1.53 7.38 -5.12
CA PHE A 241 -2.86 7.54 -5.75
C PHE A 241 -3.74 6.29 -5.59
N HIS A 242 -3.18 5.09 -5.75
CA HIS A 242 -3.89 3.86 -5.51
C HIS A 242 -4.33 3.70 -4.04
N HIS A 243 -3.44 4.03 -3.09
CA HIS A 243 -3.78 4.04 -1.67
C HIS A 243 -4.92 5.03 -1.41
N ARG A 244 -4.83 6.26 -1.93
CA ARG A 244 -5.88 7.27 -1.83
C ARG A 244 -7.23 6.78 -2.36
N ALA A 245 -7.25 6.18 -3.56
CA ALA A 245 -8.45 5.60 -4.16
C ALA A 245 -9.07 4.52 -3.26
N SER A 246 -8.25 3.67 -2.62
CA SER A 246 -8.75 2.58 -1.78
C SER A 246 -9.46 3.05 -0.50
N TYR A 247 -9.14 4.24 0.01
CA TYR A 247 -9.81 4.82 1.18
C TYR A 247 -10.95 5.77 0.81
N PHE A 248 -11.21 6.03 -0.49
CA PHE A 248 -12.09 7.13 -0.92
C PHE A 248 -13.47 7.08 -0.29
N TRP A 249 -14.12 5.92 -0.34
CA TRP A 249 -15.44 5.73 0.24
C TRP A 249 -15.45 5.72 1.77
N ASP A 250 -14.41 5.17 2.38
CA ASP A 250 -14.28 5.17 3.85
C ASP A 250 -14.08 6.59 4.38
N TYR A 251 -13.26 7.39 3.68
CA TYR A 251 -13.08 8.80 3.98
C TYR A 251 -14.38 9.58 3.86
N LEU A 252 -15.14 9.41 2.78
CA LEU A 252 -16.43 10.08 2.63
C LEU A 252 -17.41 9.72 3.76
N ARG A 253 -17.47 8.44 4.15
CA ARG A 253 -18.38 7.97 5.21
C ARG A 253 -17.97 8.46 6.60
N GLU A 254 -16.69 8.40 6.93
CA GLU A 254 -16.20 8.66 8.28
C GLU A 254 -15.82 10.11 8.54
N ALA A 255 -15.24 10.80 7.54
CA ALA A 255 -14.71 12.13 7.76
C ALA A 255 -15.84 13.15 7.99
N HIS A 256 -16.99 12.99 7.34
CA HIS A 256 -18.06 13.99 7.36
C HIS A 256 -19.44 13.47 6.88
N PRO A 257 -20.43 13.23 7.76
CA PRO A 257 -21.81 12.93 7.34
C PRO A 257 -22.50 14.08 6.57
N ASN A 258 -21.94 15.30 6.61
CA ASN A 258 -22.47 16.51 5.97
C ASN A 258 -21.75 16.89 4.66
N LEU A 259 -20.75 16.12 4.24
CA LEU A 259 -19.99 16.45 3.03
C LEU A 259 -20.72 15.86 1.82
N ASP A 260 -21.16 16.77 0.95
CA ASP A 260 -21.74 16.43 -0.34
C ASP A 260 -20.68 15.72 -1.23
N PRO A 261 -20.87 14.43 -1.60
CA PRO A 261 -19.89 13.70 -2.42
C PRO A 261 -19.51 14.39 -3.74
N PRO A 262 -20.43 15.04 -4.48
CA PRO A 262 -20.09 15.92 -5.60
C PRO A 262 -19.02 16.96 -5.26
N SER A 263 -19.21 17.73 -4.19
CA SER A 263 -18.26 18.77 -3.74
C SER A 263 -16.89 18.21 -3.34
N PHE A 264 -16.81 16.95 -2.92
CA PHE A 264 -15.54 16.27 -2.65
C PHE A 264 -14.85 15.79 -3.93
N LEU A 265 -15.61 15.16 -4.83
CA LEU A 265 -15.11 14.73 -6.14
C LEU A 265 -14.54 15.89 -6.94
N GLU A 266 -15.18 17.06 -6.91
CA GLU A 266 -14.68 18.27 -7.59
C GLU A 266 -13.32 18.71 -7.05
N ARG A 267 -13.11 18.67 -5.72
CA ARG A 267 -11.81 19.00 -5.11
C ARG A 267 -10.71 17.99 -5.48
N GLU A 268 -11.07 16.72 -5.56
CA GLU A 268 -10.13 15.67 -6.00
C GLU A 268 -9.76 15.83 -7.48
N LEU A 269 -10.73 16.23 -8.32
CA LEU A 269 -10.50 16.56 -9.72
C LEU A 269 -9.57 17.77 -9.85
N ASP A 270 -9.77 18.83 -9.06
CA ASP A 270 -8.89 20.01 -9.06
C ASP A 270 -7.44 19.63 -8.67
N MET A 271 -7.26 18.74 -7.70
CA MET A 271 -5.92 18.25 -7.30
C MET A 271 -5.26 17.45 -8.42
N VAL A 272 -5.98 16.49 -9.04
CA VAL A 272 -5.39 15.67 -10.11
C VAL A 272 -5.17 16.49 -11.38
N GLN A 273 -5.96 17.53 -11.62
CA GLN A 273 -5.73 18.51 -12.68
C GLN A 273 -4.34 19.15 -12.53
N GLN A 274 -3.99 19.65 -11.35
CA GLN A 274 -2.66 20.20 -11.12
C GLN A 274 -1.55 19.19 -11.46
N ALA A 275 -1.75 17.91 -11.13
CA ALA A 275 -0.79 16.85 -11.46
C ALA A 275 -0.67 16.61 -12.97
N VAL A 276 -1.78 16.48 -13.71
CA VAL A 276 -1.74 16.24 -15.16
C VAL A 276 -1.22 17.43 -15.97
N PHE A 277 -1.41 18.67 -15.49
CA PHE A 277 -0.79 19.85 -16.12
C PHE A 277 0.70 19.98 -15.79
N THR A 278 1.14 19.44 -14.66
CA THR A 278 2.57 19.47 -14.28
C THR A 278 3.36 18.39 -15.03
N GLU A 279 2.80 17.18 -15.15
CA GLU A 279 3.44 16.04 -15.82
C GLU A 279 2.44 15.33 -16.77
N PRO A 280 2.11 15.93 -17.92
CA PRO A 280 1.06 15.43 -18.81
C PRO A 280 1.38 14.07 -19.46
N ASP A 281 2.65 13.66 -19.49
CA ASP A 281 3.05 12.34 -19.99
C ASP A 281 3.01 11.24 -18.90
N ASP A 282 2.87 11.61 -17.62
CA ASP A 282 2.80 10.62 -16.54
C ASP A 282 1.40 10.00 -16.44
N GLN A 283 1.31 8.72 -16.78
CA GLN A 283 0.06 7.95 -16.77
C GLN A 283 -0.64 7.87 -15.40
N THR A 284 0.08 8.09 -14.30
CA THR A 284 -0.41 7.91 -12.93
C THR A 284 -1.59 8.83 -12.64
N ALA A 285 -1.40 10.13 -12.90
CA ALA A 285 -2.43 11.13 -12.62
C ALA A 285 -3.65 10.90 -13.52
N TRP A 286 -3.44 10.50 -14.78
CA TRP A 286 -4.53 10.15 -15.72
C TRP A 286 -5.36 8.97 -15.26
N TRP A 287 -4.75 7.93 -14.69
CA TRP A 287 -5.50 6.79 -14.15
C TRP A 287 -6.35 7.18 -12.95
N TYR A 288 -5.84 8.05 -12.07
CA TYR A 288 -6.63 8.57 -10.96
C TYR A 288 -7.76 9.49 -11.45
N HIS A 289 -7.49 10.35 -12.43
CA HIS A 289 -8.50 11.19 -13.09
C HIS A 289 -9.63 10.34 -13.68
N GLN A 290 -9.30 9.31 -14.47
CA GLN A 290 -10.28 8.38 -15.04
C GLN A 290 -11.11 7.68 -13.96
N HIS A 291 -10.49 7.32 -12.83
CA HIS A 291 -11.21 6.77 -11.69
C HIS A 291 -12.21 7.78 -11.11
N LEU A 292 -11.82 9.03 -10.89
CA LEU A 292 -12.73 10.08 -10.41
C LEU A 292 -13.90 10.34 -11.36
N ILE A 293 -13.65 10.35 -12.68
CA ILE A 293 -14.70 10.42 -13.69
C ILE A 293 -15.68 9.24 -13.58
N SER A 294 -15.17 8.03 -13.35
CA SER A 294 -16.02 6.85 -13.16
C SER A 294 -16.91 6.96 -11.92
N LEU A 295 -16.39 7.56 -10.84
CA LEU A 295 -17.15 7.81 -9.61
C LEU A 295 -18.25 8.86 -9.83
N ALA A 296 -17.96 9.93 -10.57
CA ALA A 296 -18.96 10.94 -10.93
C ALA A 296 -20.10 10.34 -11.77
N LEU A 297 -19.77 9.49 -12.75
CA LEU A 297 -20.78 8.77 -13.55
C LEU A 297 -21.62 7.81 -12.71
N ALA A 298 -20.98 7.04 -11.82
CA ALA A 298 -21.68 6.09 -10.95
C ALA A 298 -22.61 6.80 -9.96
N TRP A 299 -22.22 7.98 -9.47
CA TRP A 299 -23.04 8.81 -8.60
C TRP A 299 -24.38 9.17 -9.26
N ASP A 300 -24.36 9.69 -10.49
CA ASP A 300 -25.58 10.03 -11.21
C ASP A 300 -26.47 8.80 -11.44
N THR A 301 -25.88 7.67 -11.85
CA THR A 301 -26.64 6.43 -12.07
C THR A 301 -27.35 5.95 -10.80
N GLU A 302 -26.72 6.08 -9.63
CA GLU A 302 -27.37 5.69 -8.37
C GLU A 302 -28.48 6.68 -7.97
N ARG A 303 -28.27 7.98 -8.19
CA ARG A 303 -29.29 9.00 -7.95
C ARG A 303 -30.50 8.83 -8.88
N GLU A 304 -30.29 8.52 -10.15
CA GLU A 304 -31.33 8.20 -11.14
C GLU A 304 -32.21 7.03 -10.67
N LYS A 305 -31.60 5.95 -10.16
CA LYS A 305 -32.34 4.80 -9.62
C LYS A 305 -33.17 5.18 -8.40
N GLU A 306 -32.58 5.89 -7.44
CA GLU A 306 -33.28 6.30 -6.21
C GLU A 306 -34.49 7.21 -6.52
N LEU A 307 -34.38 8.11 -7.50
CA LEU A 307 -35.48 8.97 -7.92
C LEU A 307 -36.56 8.19 -8.67
N GLY A 308 -36.15 7.27 -9.55
CA GLY A 308 -37.07 6.37 -10.26
C GLY A 308 -37.87 5.49 -9.31
N GLU A 309 -37.26 5.00 -8.23
CA GLU A 309 -37.96 4.24 -7.17
C GLU A 309 -38.96 5.10 -6.38
N ARG A 310 -38.68 6.40 -6.23
CA ARG A 310 -39.55 7.35 -5.51
C ARG A 310 -40.65 7.96 -6.38
N GLY A 311 -40.58 7.78 -7.71
CA GLY A 311 -41.51 8.39 -8.66
C GLY A 311 -41.22 9.87 -8.94
N ASP A 312 -40.05 10.36 -8.55
CA ASP A 312 -39.61 11.74 -8.78
C ASP A 312 -38.96 11.85 -10.17
N GLN A 313 -39.32 12.88 -10.96
CA GLN A 313 -38.85 13.02 -12.35
C GLN A 313 -37.58 13.87 -12.51
N GLU A 314 -37.14 14.62 -11.50
CA GLU A 314 -36.04 15.60 -11.67
C GLU A 314 -34.78 15.25 -10.87
N LEU A 315 -33.66 15.09 -11.58
CA LEU A 315 -32.33 14.92 -10.98
C LEU A 315 -31.75 16.21 -10.37
N THR A 316 -32.05 17.38 -10.94
CA THR A 316 -31.54 18.67 -10.46
C THR A 316 -32.44 19.85 -10.91
N PRO A 317 -32.40 21.01 -10.20
CA PRO A 317 -33.18 22.21 -10.54
C PRO A 317 -32.87 22.86 -11.92
N ARG A 318 -31.90 22.35 -12.68
CA ARG A 318 -31.46 22.89 -13.97
C ARG A 318 -31.44 21.86 -15.11
N GLY A 319 -31.89 20.63 -14.87
CA GLY A 319 -31.90 19.56 -15.87
C GLY A 319 -30.54 18.99 -16.27
N VAL A 320 -29.43 19.42 -15.65
CA VAL A 320 -28.07 18.94 -15.95
C VAL A 320 -27.53 18.11 -14.78
N SER A 321 -27.20 16.84 -15.03
CA SER A 321 -26.69 15.92 -14.02
C SER A 321 -25.30 16.33 -13.49
N PHE A 322 -24.87 15.80 -12.34
CA PHE A 322 -23.57 16.16 -11.77
C PHE A 322 -22.42 15.70 -12.68
N ALA A 323 -22.47 14.46 -13.17
CA ALA A 323 -21.44 13.94 -14.07
C ALA A 323 -21.40 14.74 -15.38
N GLN A 324 -22.54 15.22 -15.90
CA GLN A 324 -22.52 16.07 -17.09
C GLN A 324 -21.76 17.38 -16.82
N ARG A 325 -21.99 18.05 -15.69
CA ARG A 325 -21.25 19.28 -15.33
C ARG A 325 -19.75 19.01 -15.19
N VAL A 326 -19.38 17.90 -14.56
CA VAL A 326 -17.99 17.46 -14.45
C VAL A 326 -17.38 17.25 -15.83
N LEU A 327 -18.04 16.47 -16.70
CA LEU A 327 -17.55 16.22 -18.06
C LEU A 327 -17.39 17.51 -18.87
N GLU A 328 -18.33 18.45 -18.78
CA GLU A 328 -18.24 19.76 -19.46
C GLU A 328 -17.03 20.57 -18.97
N LYS A 329 -16.79 20.60 -17.65
CA LYS A 329 -15.61 21.25 -17.05
C LYS A 329 -14.32 20.58 -17.52
N GLU A 330 -14.21 19.27 -17.39
CA GLU A 330 -13.00 18.53 -17.72
C GLU A 330 -12.69 18.56 -19.23
N VAL A 331 -13.71 18.47 -20.09
CA VAL A 331 -13.53 18.62 -21.55
C VAL A 331 -12.98 20.01 -21.88
N LYS A 332 -13.49 21.07 -21.26
CA LYS A 332 -12.97 22.43 -21.47
C LYS A 332 -11.49 22.52 -21.07
N VAL A 333 -11.15 22.05 -19.88
CA VAL A 333 -9.79 22.06 -19.34
C VAL A 333 -8.83 21.25 -20.22
N LEU A 334 -9.23 20.04 -20.65
CA LEU A 334 -8.36 19.18 -21.47
C LEU A 334 -8.19 19.66 -22.90
N ARG A 335 -9.13 20.44 -23.46
CA ARG A 335 -8.92 21.10 -24.75
C ARG A 335 -7.75 22.06 -24.68
N GLU A 336 -7.69 22.89 -23.64
CA GLU A 336 -6.57 23.82 -23.41
C GLU A 336 -5.23 23.08 -23.33
N LEU A 337 -5.17 21.97 -22.58
CA LEU A 337 -3.96 21.15 -22.47
C LEU A 337 -3.56 20.45 -23.79
N VAL A 338 -4.53 20.00 -24.58
CA VAL A 338 -4.25 19.39 -25.89
C VAL A 338 -3.72 20.43 -26.88
N GLU A 339 -4.28 21.64 -26.88
CA GLU A 339 -3.80 22.77 -27.69
C GLU A 339 -2.37 23.16 -27.32
N GLU A 340 -2.06 23.21 -26.02
CA GLU A 340 -0.69 23.45 -25.51
C GLU A 340 0.28 22.36 -25.98
N GLY A 341 -0.07 21.08 -25.80
CA GLY A 341 0.76 19.97 -26.27
C GLY A 341 0.96 19.94 -27.78
N GLU A 342 -0.03 20.38 -28.56
CA GLU A 342 0.11 20.57 -30.01
C GLU A 342 1.12 21.67 -30.37
N ALA A 343 1.08 22.80 -29.64
CA ALA A 343 2.00 23.92 -29.85
C ALA A 343 3.47 23.54 -29.54
N GLU A 344 3.69 22.61 -28.60
CA GLU A 344 5.01 22.08 -28.25
C GLU A 344 5.54 21.01 -29.21
N GLY A 345 4.79 20.67 -30.27
CA GLY A 345 5.24 19.80 -31.37
C GLY A 345 5.21 18.30 -31.08
N GLY A 346 4.79 17.88 -29.88
CA GLY A 346 4.74 16.48 -29.45
C GLY A 346 3.34 15.92 -29.22
N GLY A 347 2.39 16.74 -28.73
CA GLY A 347 1.04 16.31 -28.34
C GLY A 347 1.04 15.33 -27.16
N TYR A 348 0.40 15.69 -26.05
CA TYR A 348 0.32 14.80 -24.89
C TYR A 348 -0.65 13.64 -25.14
N ARG A 349 -0.13 12.42 -25.34
CA ARG A 349 -0.95 11.25 -25.71
C ARG A 349 -2.10 11.00 -24.74
N TRP A 350 -1.86 11.18 -23.44
CA TRP A 350 -2.84 10.91 -22.40
C TRP A 350 -3.91 12.00 -22.33
N ALA A 351 -3.56 13.26 -22.60
CA ALA A 351 -4.53 14.33 -22.72
C ALA A 351 -5.43 14.12 -23.93
N VAL A 352 -4.87 13.76 -25.09
CA VAL A 352 -5.63 13.46 -26.31
C VAL A 352 -6.57 12.27 -26.10
N LEU A 353 -6.07 11.17 -25.52
CA LEU A 353 -6.86 9.98 -25.24
C LEU A 353 -7.98 10.27 -24.24
N THR A 354 -7.67 10.96 -23.15
CA THR A 354 -8.66 11.28 -22.11
C THR A 354 -9.72 12.23 -22.66
N LEU A 355 -9.34 13.29 -23.38
CA LEU A 355 -10.29 14.21 -24.02
C LEU A 355 -11.23 13.46 -24.98
N ALA A 356 -10.69 12.57 -25.82
CA ALA A 356 -11.51 11.79 -26.75
C ALA A 356 -12.56 10.93 -26.03
N ASP A 357 -12.16 10.27 -24.94
CA ASP A 357 -13.05 9.45 -24.10
C ASP A 357 -14.12 10.32 -23.38
N LEU A 358 -13.74 11.46 -22.80
CA LEU A 358 -14.70 12.37 -22.14
C LEU A 358 -15.72 12.95 -23.12
N LEU A 359 -15.30 13.33 -24.33
CA LEU A 359 -16.19 13.81 -25.39
C LEU A 359 -17.23 12.74 -25.77
N GLY A 360 -16.81 11.48 -25.89
CA GLY A 360 -17.72 10.36 -26.17
C GLY A 360 -18.74 10.16 -25.04
N LYS A 361 -18.31 10.26 -23.78
CA LYS A 361 -19.17 10.19 -22.60
C LYS A 361 -20.15 11.37 -22.52
N LEU A 362 -19.68 12.58 -22.81
CA LEU A 362 -20.49 13.80 -22.80
C LEU A 362 -21.54 13.78 -23.92
N ALA A 363 -21.17 13.34 -25.13
CA ALA A 363 -22.09 13.24 -26.25
C ALA A 363 -23.31 12.35 -25.93
N ARG A 364 -23.12 11.24 -25.19
CA ARG A 364 -24.21 10.34 -24.77
C ARG A 364 -25.18 10.98 -23.77
N ARG A 365 -24.81 12.10 -23.15
CA ARG A 365 -25.61 12.81 -22.14
C ARG A 365 -26.23 14.11 -22.66
N LYS A 366 -25.92 14.52 -23.90
CA LYS A 366 -26.52 15.70 -24.53
C LYS A 366 -27.83 15.34 -25.23
N GLU A 367 -28.88 16.12 -25.01
CA GLU A 367 -30.20 15.91 -25.62
C GLU A 367 -30.29 16.44 -27.07
N GLY A 368 -29.37 17.33 -27.47
CA GLY A 368 -29.36 17.97 -28.78
C GLY A 368 -28.57 17.20 -29.84
N LYS A 369 -29.25 16.65 -30.86
CA LYS A 369 -28.63 15.89 -31.97
C LYS A 369 -27.44 16.58 -32.63
N SER A 370 -27.49 17.91 -32.76
CA SER A 370 -26.40 18.69 -33.37
C SER A 370 -25.18 18.79 -32.47
N GLU A 371 -25.37 19.02 -31.17
CA GLU A 371 -24.27 19.09 -30.20
C GLU A 371 -23.64 17.72 -29.98
N GLU A 372 -24.48 16.69 -29.83
CA GLU A 372 -24.08 15.29 -29.75
C GLU A 372 -23.20 14.89 -30.94
N ALA A 373 -23.65 15.17 -32.17
CA ALA A 373 -22.89 14.87 -33.39
C ALA A 373 -21.56 15.63 -33.44
N SER A 374 -21.53 16.90 -33.00
CA SER A 374 -20.31 17.70 -32.94
C SER A 374 -19.28 17.10 -31.97
N LEU A 375 -19.70 16.73 -30.76
CA LEU A 375 -18.84 16.12 -29.74
C LEU A 375 -18.30 14.76 -30.19
N ARG A 376 -19.14 13.94 -30.84
CA ARG A 376 -18.70 12.66 -31.42
C ARG A 376 -17.69 12.84 -32.53
N ALA A 377 -17.92 13.80 -33.44
CA ALA A 377 -17.00 14.08 -34.54
C ALA A 377 -15.63 14.51 -33.99
N GLU A 378 -15.60 15.33 -32.94
CA GLU A 378 -14.36 15.73 -32.25
C GLU A 378 -13.66 14.53 -31.59
N SER A 379 -14.39 13.70 -30.85
CA SER A 379 -13.86 12.46 -30.25
C SER A 379 -13.23 11.55 -31.31
N GLN A 380 -13.93 11.30 -32.43
CA GLN A 380 -13.43 10.50 -33.53
C GLN A 380 -12.18 11.09 -34.18
N LYS A 381 -12.11 12.42 -34.33
CA LYS A 381 -10.94 13.11 -34.87
C LYS A 381 -9.71 12.89 -33.98
N LEU A 382 -9.88 13.00 -32.67
CA LEU A 382 -8.80 12.78 -31.70
C LEU A 382 -8.34 11.32 -31.67
N LEU A 383 -9.27 10.35 -31.66
CA LEU A 383 -8.93 8.93 -31.70
C LEU A 383 -8.15 8.55 -32.97
N LYS A 384 -8.50 9.13 -34.13
CA LYS A 384 -7.77 8.91 -35.39
C LYS A 384 -6.35 9.50 -35.39
N ARG A 385 -6.07 10.47 -34.52
CA ARG A 385 -4.74 11.07 -34.37
C ARG A 385 -3.82 10.24 -33.46
N LEU A 386 -4.38 9.53 -32.47
CA LEU A 386 -3.62 8.79 -31.46
C LEU A 386 -2.60 7.76 -32.01
N PRO A 387 -2.86 6.99 -33.09
CA PRO A 387 -1.86 6.07 -33.64
C PRO A 387 -0.55 6.73 -34.07
N ALA A 388 -0.56 8.04 -34.37
CA ALA A 388 0.67 8.78 -34.67
C ALA A 388 1.47 9.14 -33.40
N LEU A 389 0.80 9.28 -32.25
CA LEU A 389 1.40 9.60 -30.96
C LEU A 389 1.80 8.35 -30.17
N ASP A 390 1.05 7.25 -30.33
CA ASP A 390 1.21 6.00 -29.60
C ASP A 390 0.90 4.80 -30.52
N PRO A 391 1.83 4.44 -31.42
CA PRO A 391 1.60 3.43 -32.45
C PRO A 391 1.37 2.03 -31.89
N ASP A 392 1.95 1.71 -30.73
CA ASP A 392 1.85 0.40 -30.09
C ASP A 392 0.41 0.09 -29.64
N HIS A 393 -0.44 1.10 -29.47
CA HIS A 393 -1.83 0.98 -29.05
C HIS A 393 -2.85 1.26 -30.16
N ALA A 394 -2.42 1.32 -31.44
CA ALA A 394 -3.29 1.65 -32.57
C ALA A 394 -4.56 0.77 -32.64
N GLY A 395 -4.44 -0.54 -32.35
CA GLY A 395 -5.58 -1.45 -32.32
C GLY A 395 -6.63 -1.06 -31.27
N ARG A 396 -6.20 -0.64 -30.07
CA ARG A 396 -7.11 -0.17 -29.01
C ARG A 396 -7.88 1.07 -29.45
N TYR A 397 -7.24 2.00 -30.16
CA TYR A 397 -7.92 3.21 -30.61
C TYR A 397 -8.94 2.92 -31.72
N GLN A 398 -8.67 1.91 -32.55
CA GLN A 398 -9.64 1.40 -33.51
C GLN A 398 -10.86 0.78 -32.81
N ASP A 399 -10.64 -0.06 -31.79
CA ASP A 399 -11.74 -0.64 -31.00
C ASP A 399 -12.60 0.47 -30.36
N MET A 400 -11.96 1.54 -29.86
CA MET A 400 -12.67 2.70 -29.31
C MET A 400 -13.50 3.43 -30.38
N LEU A 401 -12.95 3.64 -31.58
CA LEU A 401 -13.68 4.24 -32.70
C LEU A 401 -14.90 3.40 -33.10
N ASP A 402 -14.74 2.08 -33.16
CA ASP A 402 -15.81 1.15 -33.55
C ASP A 402 -16.90 1.06 -32.48
N SER A 403 -16.57 1.36 -31.22
CA SER A 403 -17.51 1.38 -30.09
C SER A 403 -18.30 2.69 -29.94
N LEU A 404 -17.99 3.72 -30.74
CA LEU A 404 -18.74 4.97 -30.73
C LEU A 404 -20.09 4.74 -31.44
N PRO A 405 -21.22 4.97 -30.74
CA PRO A 405 -22.56 4.68 -31.27
C PRO A 405 -23.01 5.63 -32.37
#